data_AF-A0A1H7YP98-F1
#
_entry.id   AF-A0A1H7YP98-F1
#
_cell.length_a   1.000
_cell.length_b   1.000
_cell.length_c   1.000
_cell.angle_alpha   90.00
_cell.angle_beta   90.00
_cell.angle_gamma   90.00
#
_symmetry.space_group_name_H-M   'P 1'
#
loop_
_entity.id
_entity.type
_entity.pdbx_description
1 polymer ?
#
loop_
_entity_poly.entity_id
_entity_poly.type
_entity_poly.pdbx_seq_one_letter_code
_entity_poly.pdbx_strand_id
1 'polypeptide(L)' 'MEQNTVENKNDFSQNWVSSSRFLFYVTIFCMLAFVLGGCYKLYQHRYPGKPEVAVPESTLYNPKYK' A
#
# COMPACT_ATOMS: atom_id res chain seq x y z
N MET A 1 -37.09 -24.74 5.42
CA MET A 1 -36.64 -23.40 5.02
C MET A 1 -36.96 -23.28 3.55
N GLU A 2 -38.08 -22.63 3.19
CA GLU A 2 -38.44 -22.45 1.78
C GLU A 2 -37.53 -21.39 1.15
N GLN A 3 -36.70 -21.79 0.18
CA GLN A 3 -35.89 -20.86 -0.60
C GLN A 3 -36.80 -20.13 -1.60
N ASN A 4 -37.14 -18.88 -1.28
CA ASN A 4 -37.81 -17.97 -2.21
C ASN A 4 -36.78 -17.36 -3.16
N THR A 5 -36.29 -18.11 -4.14
CA THR A 5 -35.39 -17.61 -5.18
C THR A 5 -36.20 -17.01 -6.31
N VAL A 6 -36.34 -15.69 -6.33
CA VAL A 6 -36.84 -14.95 -7.51
C VAL A 6 -35.75 -15.04 -8.58
N GLU A 7 -36.07 -15.65 -9.72
CA GLU A 7 -35.18 -15.78 -10.89
C GLU A 7 -34.75 -14.38 -11.38
N ASN A 8 -33.50 -13.98 -11.05
CA ASN A 8 -32.92 -12.71 -11.46
C ASN A 8 -31.77 -12.94 -12.45
N LYS A 9 -32.05 -12.76 -13.74
CA LYS A 9 -31.05 -12.90 -14.81
C LYS A 9 -29.91 -11.87 -14.75
N ASN A 10 -30.08 -10.79 -14.01
CA ASN A 10 -29.07 -9.75 -13.84
C ASN A 10 -28.25 -9.93 -12.55
N ASP A 11 -28.39 -11.08 -11.88
CA ASP A 11 -27.64 -11.37 -10.67
C ASP A 11 -26.15 -11.57 -10.99
N PHE A 12 -25.34 -10.67 -10.44
CA PHE A 12 -23.89 -10.70 -10.57
C PHE A 12 -23.28 -12.00 -10.00
N SER A 13 -23.87 -12.57 -8.95
CA SER A 13 -23.35 -13.81 -8.36
C SER A 13 -23.55 -15.03 -9.27
N GLN A 14 -24.54 -14.97 -10.19
CA GLN A 14 -24.86 -16.08 -11.09
C GLN A 14 -24.02 -16.09 -12.37
N ASN A 15 -23.49 -14.93 -12.79
CA ASN A 15 -22.68 -14.81 -14.00
C ASN A 15 -21.17 -14.80 -13.70
N TRP A 16 -20.60 -16.00 -13.54
CA TRP A 16 -19.18 -16.21 -13.24
C TRP A 16 -18.21 -15.55 -14.22
N VAL A 17 -18.58 -15.48 -15.51
CA VAL A 17 -17.71 -14.90 -16.55
C VAL A 17 -17.62 -13.38 -16.40
N SER A 18 -18.76 -12.72 -16.24
CA SER A 18 -18.80 -11.27 -16.00
C SER A 18 -18.14 -10.91 -14.68
N SER A 19 -18.39 -11.70 -13.64
CA SER A 19 -17.88 -11.45 -12.30
C SER A 19 -16.37 -11.63 -12.20
N SER A 20 -15.80 -12.64 -12.87
CA SER A 20 -14.35 -12.83 -12.94
C SER A 20 -13.66 -11.63 -13.61
N ARG A 21 -14.20 -11.12 -14.72
CA ARG A 21 -13.65 -9.93 -15.42
C ARG A 21 -13.69 -8.69 -14.54
N PHE A 22 -14.80 -8.46 -13.83
CA PHE A 22 -14.92 -7.35 -12.90
C PHE A 22 -13.88 -7.44 -11.77
N LEU A 23 -13.80 -8.60 -11.11
CA LEU A 23 -12.86 -8.82 -10.00
C LEU A 23 -11.40 -8.68 -10.45
N PHE A 24 -11.06 -9.08 -11.67
CA PHE A 24 -9.74 -8.88 -12.24
C PHE A 24 -9.36 -7.39 -12.32
N TYR A 25 -10.25 -6.53 -12.85
CA TYR A 25 -9.99 -5.10 -12.93
C TYR A 25 -9.89 -4.45 -11.54
N VAL A 26 -10.76 -4.83 -10.60
CA VAL A 26 -10.71 -4.34 -9.21
C VAL A 26 -9.39 -4.76 -8.55
N THR A 27 -8.95 -5.99 -8.74
CA THR A 27 -7.71 -6.50 -8.15
C THR A 27 -6.50 -5.74 -8.70
N ILE A 28 -6.42 -5.52 -10.02
CA ILE A 28 -5.34 -4.73 -10.62
C ILE A 28 -5.36 -3.30 -10.08
N PHE A 29 -6.54 -2.68 -9.98
CA PHE A 29 -6.67 -1.34 -9.43
C PHE A 29 -6.18 -1.26 -7.98
N CYS A 30 -6.58 -2.20 -7.13
CA CYS A 30 -6.11 -2.31 -5.75
C CYS A 30 -4.60 -2.47 -5.66
N MET A 31 -4.01 -3.34 -6.49
CA MET A 31 -2.56 -3.55 -6.55
C MET A 31 -1.81 -2.28 -6.96
N LEU A 32 -2.29 -1.58 -8.00
CA LEU A 32 -1.70 -0.32 -8.44
C LEU A 32 -1.82 0.77 -7.36
N ALA A 33 -2.98 0.91 -6.74
CA ALA A 33 -3.21 1.87 -5.66
C ALA A 33 -2.29 1.59 -4.46
N PHE A 34 -2.09 0.31 -4.10
CA PHE A 34 -1.20 -0.09 -3.01
C PHE A 34 0.26 0.23 -3.33
N VAL A 35 0.75 -0.13 -4.52
CA VAL A 35 2.14 0.14 -4.93
C VAL A 35 2.41 1.64 -4.98
N LEU A 36 1.54 2.41 -5.65
CA LEU A 36 1.71 3.85 -5.78
C LEU A 36 1.62 4.56 -4.42
N GLY A 37 0.65 4.18 -3.59
CA GLY A 37 0.52 4.70 -2.22
C GLY A 37 1.75 4.38 -1.36
N GLY A 38 2.27 3.16 -1.46
CA GLY A 38 3.50 2.72 -0.79
C GLY A 38 4.73 3.51 -1.25
N CYS A 39 4.94 3.63 -2.56
CA CYS A 39 6.04 4.42 -3.13
C CYS A 39 5.97 5.89 -2.72
N TYR A 40 4.77 6.48 -2.74
CA TYR A 40 4.57 7.88 -2.34
C TYR A 40 4.94 8.12 -0.88
N LYS A 41 4.45 7.25 0.03
CA LYS A 41 4.77 7.36 1.47
C LYS A 41 6.24 7.11 1.75
N LEU A 42 6.85 6.14 1.08
CA LEU A 42 8.28 5.87 1.20
C LEU A 42 9.12 7.07 0.74
N TYR A 43 8.72 7.74 -0.33
CA TYR A 43 9.38 8.96 -0.79
C TYR A 43 9.26 10.12 0.19
N GLN A 44 8.07 10.34 0.77
CA GLN A 44 7.87 11.39 1.78
C GLN A 44 8.70 11.18 3.05
N HIS A 45 8.76 9.94 3.53
CA HIS A 45 9.48 9.57 4.75
C HIS A 45 10.92 9.11 4.48
N ARG A 46 11.47 9.46 3.32
CA ARG A 46 12.87 9.15 3.01
C ARG A 46 13.79 9.84 4.02
N TYR A 47 14.92 9.19 4.31
CA TYR A 47 15.94 9.78 5.16
C TYR A 47 16.40 11.14 4.58
N PRO A 48 16.29 12.25 5.33
CA PRO A 48 16.56 13.59 4.81
C PRO A 48 18.05 13.88 4.60
N GLY A 49 18.95 13.00 5.06
CA GLY A 49 20.40 13.18 5.00
C GLY A 49 21.00 13.30 6.41
N LYS A 50 22.25 13.76 6.50
CA LYS A 50 22.93 14.00 7.78
C LYS A 50 22.52 15.39 8.33
N PRO A 51 21.62 15.49 9.32
CA PRO A 51 21.37 16.76 9.98
C PRO A 51 22.66 17.24 10.66
N GLU A 52 22.90 18.55 10.63
CA GLU A 52 23.99 19.16 11.39
C GLU A 52 23.62 19.15 12.88
N VAL A 53 23.83 18.00 13.51
CA VAL A 53 23.61 17.81 14.94
C VAL A 53 24.92 18.09 15.64
N ALA A 54 24.87 18.82 16.77
CA ALA A 54 26.01 18.98 17.64
C ALA A 54 26.38 17.62 18.25
N VAL A 55 27.27 16.91 17.57
CA VAL A 55 27.81 15.62 18.02
C VAL A 55 28.88 15.91 19.09
N PRO A 56 28.84 15.25 20.27
CA PRO A 56 29.86 15.45 21.31
C PRO A 56 31.27 15.13 20.79
N GLU A 57 32.24 16.00 21.10
CA GLU A 57 33.60 15.88 20.58
C GLU A 57 34.32 14.57 20.97
N SER A 58 33.87 13.93 22.05
CA SER A 58 34.35 12.63 22.51
C SER A 58 33.90 11.44 21.67
N THR A 59 32.92 11.63 20.78
CA THR A 59 32.38 10.57 19.90
C THR A 59 32.93 10.65 18.48
N LEU A 60 33.79 11.64 18.18
CA LEU A 60 34.51 11.67 16.91
C LEU A 60 35.51 10.53 16.82
N TYR A 61 35.80 10.12 15.57
CA TYR A 61 36.82 9.12 15.26
C TYR A 61 38.18 9.46 15.89
N ASN A 62 38.53 10.75 15.94
CA ASN A 62 39.62 11.25 16.75
C ASN A 62 39.04 12.09 17.90
N PRO A 63 38.85 11.49 19.09
CA PRO A 63 38.16 12.15 20.18
C PRO A 63 39.00 13.29 20.76
N LYS A 64 38.35 14.41 21.08
CA LYS A 64 38.96 15.49 21.86
C LYS A 64 38.40 15.45 23.27
N TYR A 65 39.29 15.37 24.25
CA TYR A 65 38.97 15.45 25.66
C TYR A 65 39.38 16.82 26.19
N LYS A 66 38.60 17.39 27.13
CA LYS A 66 38.96 18.62 27.84
C LYS A 66 39.82 18.30 29.06
#